data_AF-A0A7X2D488-F1
#
_entry.id   AF-A0A7X2D488-F1
#
_cell.length_a   1.000
_cell.length_b   1.000
_cell.length_c   1.000
_cell.angle_alpha   90.00
_cell.angle_beta   90.00
_cell.angle_gamma   90.00
#
_symmetry.space_group_name_H-M   'P 1'
#
loop_
_entity.id
_entity.type
_entity.pdbx_description
1 polymer ?
#
loop_
_entity_poly.entity_id
_entity_poly.type
_entity_poly.pdbx_seq_one_letter_code
_entity_poly.pdbx_strand_id
1 'polypeptide(L)'
;MSADHFRRAPGLSPSRRRLLTALAALPALPFLAGPAARARAATDADADLERLGGLWVCTWGDCDPYIYDPRVGDPEADIPPGTPFVDLPDWWICPVCGHEKDIFIPE
;
A
#
# COMPACT_ATOMS: atom_id res chain seq x y z
N MET A 1 17.26 -36.62 37.55
CA MET A 1 16.97 -35.48 36.66
C MET A 1 15.47 -35.24 36.74
N SER A 2 15.00 -34.70 37.86
CA SER A 2 14.67 -33.27 38.03
C SER A 2 13.63 -32.78 37.02
N ALA A 3 12.48 -32.22 37.37
CA ALA A 3 11.69 -32.11 38.59
C ALA A 3 10.46 -31.33 38.12
N ASP A 4 9.28 -31.91 38.31
CA ASP A 4 8.01 -31.18 38.29
C ASP A 4 8.13 -29.95 39.19
N HIS A 5 8.03 -28.77 38.59
CA HIS A 5 7.85 -27.54 39.35
C HIS A 5 6.83 -26.65 38.66
N PHE A 6 5.60 -27.14 38.69
CA PHE A 6 4.40 -26.33 38.65
C PHE A 6 4.43 -25.34 39.83
N ARG A 7 5.07 -24.18 39.64
CA ARG A 7 5.01 -23.08 40.60
C ARG A 7 3.71 -22.31 40.38
N ARG A 8 2.65 -22.73 41.07
CA ARG A 8 1.59 -21.83 41.51
C ARG A 8 1.89 -21.35 42.91
N ALA A 9 1.88 -20.04 43.11
CA ALA A 9 1.41 -19.33 44.30
C ALA A 9 1.60 -17.82 44.10
N PRO A 10 0.97 -16.94 44.90
CA PRO A 10 -0.34 -17.01 45.52
C PRO A 10 -1.21 -15.81 45.10
N GLY A 11 -2.52 -15.92 45.32
CA GLY A 11 -3.46 -14.82 45.09
C GLY A 11 -3.03 -13.53 45.80
N LEU A 12 -2.90 -12.46 45.03
CA LEU A 12 -2.91 -11.11 45.57
C LEU A 12 -4.36 -10.73 45.85
N SER A 13 -4.69 -10.79 47.14
CA SER A 13 -5.71 -10.06 47.90
C SER A 13 -6.73 -9.19 47.13
N PRO A 14 -8.04 -9.35 47.41
CA PRO A 14 -9.10 -8.47 46.95
C PRO A 14 -9.23 -7.29 47.93
N SER A 15 -8.54 -6.17 47.69
CA SER A 15 -8.94 -4.82 48.14
C SER A 15 -7.80 -3.83 48.02
N ARG A 16 -7.69 -3.17 46.88
CA ARG A 16 -7.39 -1.73 46.83
C ARG A 16 -8.24 -1.11 45.72
N ARG A 17 -9.55 -1.05 45.98
CA ARG A 17 -10.44 -0.01 45.44
C ARG A 17 -9.85 1.34 45.85
N ARG A 18 -8.85 1.82 45.11
CA ARG A 18 -8.34 3.18 45.23
C ARG A 18 -8.02 3.67 43.82
N LEU A 19 -8.96 4.44 43.30
CA LEU A 19 -8.72 5.59 42.42
C LEU A 19 -8.19 5.24 41.03
N LEU A 20 -9.06 4.67 40.18
CA LEU A 20 -8.91 4.71 38.71
C LEU A 20 -10.09 5.46 38.08
N THR A 21 -10.47 6.59 38.65
CA THR A 21 -11.36 7.57 38.01
C THR A 21 -10.58 8.83 37.74
N ALA A 22 -9.83 8.85 36.63
CA ALA A 22 -9.52 10.04 35.83
C ALA A 22 -8.60 9.66 34.64
N LEU A 23 -9.10 8.91 33.66
CA LEU A 23 -8.45 8.75 32.35
C LEU A 23 -9.45 8.85 31.19
N ALA A 24 -10.54 9.60 31.39
CA ALA A 24 -11.57 9.82 30.36
C ALA A 24 -11.63 11.31 29.99
N ALA A 25 -10.56 11.82 29.38
CA ALA A 25 -10.59 13.06 28.59
C ALA A 25 -9.29 13.20 27.77
N LEU A 26 -8.91 12.14 27.05
CA LEU A 26 -8.02 12.33 25.91
C LEU A 26 -8.94 12.78 24.76
N PRO A 27 -8.87 14.05 24.31
CA PRO A 27 -9.56 14.40 23.08
C PRO A 27 -9.02 13.46 22.01
N ALA A 28 -9.91 12.88 21.21
CA ALA A 28 -9.55 12.07 20.06
C ALA A 28 -8.74 12.94 19.10
N LEU A 29 -7.42 12.98 19.31
CA LEU A 29 -6.48 13.71 18.48
C LEU A 29 -6.46 12.98 17.13
N PRO A 30 -6.86 13.62 16.03
CA PRO A 30 -6.75 13.04 14.70
C PRO A 30 -5.28 12.84 14.25
N PHE A 31 -4.31 13.05 15.15
CA PHE A 31 -2.87 13.03 14.90
C PHE A 31 -2.18 11.68 15.17
N LEU A 32 -2.90 10.65 15.62
CA LEU A 32 -2.34 9.30 15.76
C LEU A 32 -2.31 8.49 14.45
N ALA A 33 -2.62 9.10 13.30
CA ALA A 33 -2.07 8.64 12.03
C ALA A 33 -0.60 9.08 11.93
N GLY A 34 0.24 8.57 12.83
CA GLY A 34 1.66 8.88 12.87
C GLY A 34 2.40 8.38 11.62
N PRO A 35 3.65 8.81 11.41
CA PRO A 35 4.46 8.50 10.20
C PRO A 35 4.56 6.99 9.91
N ALA A 36 4.47 6.12 10.93
CA ALA A 36 4.47 4.67 10.77
C ALA A 36 3.25 4.12 9.99
N ALA A 37 2.06 4.73 10.11
CA ALA A 37 0.87 4.31 9.35
C ALA A 37 0.99 4.70 7.87
N ARG A 38 1.54 5.88 7.58
CA ARG A 38 1.86 6.32 6.20
C ARG A 38 2.94 5.45 5.54
N ALA A 39 3.94 5.02 6.30
CA ALA A 39 4.98 4.13 5.80
C ALA A 39 4.44 2.76 5.36
N ARG A 40 3.48 2.17 6.09
CA ARG A 40 2.84 0.90 5.70
C ARG A 40 2.00 1.01 4.43
N ALA A 41 1.19 2.07 4.31
CA ALA A 41 0.39 2.30 3.11
C ALA A 41 1.26 2.52 1.86
N ALA A 42 2.42 3.16 2.00
CA ALA A 42 3.38 3.29 0.91
C ALA A 42 3.93 1.92 0.49
N THR A 43 4.38 1.10 1.45
CA THR A 43 4.88 -0.26 1.13
C THR A 43 3.81 -1.18 0.54
N ASP A 44 2.55 -1.02 0.92
CA ASP A 44 1.44 -1.77 0.32
C ASP A 44 1.20 -1.33 -1.14
N ALA A 45 1.27 -0.02 -1.42
CA ALA A 45 1.15 0.53 -2.76
C ALA A 45 2.33 0.17 -3.68
N ASP A 46 3.53 0.02 -3.11
CA ASP A 46 4.73 -0.47 -3.81
C ASP A 46 4.60 -1.97 -4.10
N ALA A 47 4.12 -2.77 -3.14
CA ALA A 47 3.86 -4.20 -3.33
C ALA A 47 2.79 -4.47 -4.42
N ASP A 48 1.78 -3.59 -4.52
CA ASP A 48 0.80 -3.66 -5.60
C ASP A 48 1.42 -3.39 -6.98
N LEU A 49 2.34 -2.42 -7.10
CA LEU A 49 3.07 -2.19 -8.35
C LEU A 49 3.96 -3.37 -8.73
N GLU A 50 4.67 -3.95 -7.76
CA GLU A 50 5.50 -5.13 -7.98
C GLU A 50 4.66 -6.30 -8.49
N ARG A 51 3.48 -6.52 -7.92
CA ARG A 51 2.53 -7.54 -8.37
C ARG A 51 1.96 -7.27 -9.77
N LEU A 52 1.87 -6.00 -10.18
CA LEU A 52 1.28 -5.58 -11.45
C LEU A 52 2.31 -5.37 -12.57
N GLY A 53 3.59 -5.66 -12.33
CA GLY A 53 4.64 -5.58 -13.35
C GLY A 53 5.23 -4.18 -13.55
N GLY A 54 5.08 -3.29 -12.56
CA GLY A 54 5.75 -2.00 -12.51
C GLY A 54 5.16 -0.89 -13.38
N LEU A 55 5.83 0.26 -13.39
CA LEU A 55 5.49 1.41 -14.21
C LEU A 55 6.14 1.26 -15.60
N TRP A 56 5.47 1.78 -16.63
CA TRP A 56 5.99 1.74 -17.99
C TRP A 56 6.03 3.14 -18.57
N VAL A 57 7.18 3.53 -19.13
CA VAL A 57 7.41 4.88 -19.66
C VAL A 57 7.51 4.86 -21.18
N CYS A 58 6.79 5.78 -21.82
CA CYS A 58 6.90 6.05 -23.24
C CYS A 58 8.25 6.69 -23.53
N THR A 59 9.05 6.08 -24.41
CA THR A 59 10.40 6.57 -24.76
C THR A 59 10.48 7.25 -26.12
N TRP A 60 9.33 7.51 -26.74
CA TRP A 60 9.28 8.17 -28.03
C TRP A 60 9.82 9.60 -27.96
N GLY A 61 10.78 9.93 -28.82
CA GLY A 61 11.58 11.17 -28.73
C GLY A 61 10.78 12.47 -28.82
N ASP A 62 9.63 12.45 -29.51
CA ASP A 62 8.75 13.62 -29.66
C ASP A 62 7.52 13.56 -28.73
N CYS A 63 7.46 12.61 -27.80
CA CYS A 63 6.35 12.47 -26.86
C CYS A 63 6.63 13.25 -25.56
N ASP A 64 5.63 13.95 -25.04
CA ASP A 64 5.67 14.36 -23.64
C ASP A 64 5.69 13.10 -22.76
N PRO A 65 6.59 12.99 -21.77
CA PRO A 65 6.81 11.76 -21.04
C PRO A 65 5.51 11.26 -20.41
N TYR A 66 5.05 10.10 -20.86
CA TYR A 66 3.86 9.42 -20.36
C TYR A 66 4.27 8.17 -19.59
N ILE A 67 3.69 8.00 -18.41
CA ILE A 67 3.92 6.84 -17.54
C ILE A 67 2.58 6.11 -17.38
N TYR A 68 2.53 4.87 -17.84
CA TYR A 68 1.43 3.97 -17.55
C TYR A 68 1.59 3.42 -16.13
N ASP A 69 0.60 3.70 -15.27
CA ASP A 69 0.49 3.10 -13.93
C ASP A 69 -0.63 2.05 -13.96
N PRO A 70 -0.29 0.75 -13.80
CA PRO A 70 -1.29 -0.32 -13.85
C PRO A 70 -2.31 -0.22 -12.72
N ARG A 71 -2.03 0.46 -11.60
CA ARG A 71 -3.00 0.68 -10.51
C ARG A 71 -4.08 1.67 -10.89
N VAL A 72 -3.81 2.54 -11.86
CA VAL A 72 -4.76 3.52 -12.39
C VAL A 72 -5.45 2.97 -13.63
N GLY A 73 -4.70 2.25 -14.48
CA GLY A 73 -5.16 1.85 -15.81
C GLY A 73 -5.16 3.04 -16.77
N ASP A 74 -6.03 2.99 -17.77
CA ASP A 74 -6.21 4.04 -18.76
C ASP A 74 -7.71 4.27 -19.00
N PRO A 75 -8.34 5.23 -18.30
CA PRO A 75 -9.78 5.46 -18.42
C PRO A 75 -10.21 6.02 -19.78
N GLU A 76 -9.31 6.64 -20.55
CA GLU A 76 -9.64 7.14 -21.88
C GLU A 76 -9.77 5.99 -22.88
N ALA A 77 -8.98 4.93 -22.70
CA ALA A 77 -9.03 3.70 -23.47
C ALA A 77 -9.91 2.59 -22.82
N ASP A 78 -10.69 2.91 -21.78
CA ASP A 78 -11.52 1.96 -21.02
C ASP A 78 -10.72 0.79 -20.40
N ILE A 79 -9.46 1.04 -20.03
CA ILE A 79 -8.61 0.07 -19.33
C ILE A 79 -8.77 0.28 -17.82
N PRO A 80 -9.30 -0.71 -17.09
CA PRO A 80 -9.57 -0.56 -15.67
C PRO A 80 -8.27 -0.56 -14.83
N PRO A 81 -8.32 0.00 -13.62
CA PRO A 81 -7.24 -0.10 -12.65
C PRO A 81 -6.97 -1.56 -12.28
N GLY A 82 -5.70 -1.87 -12.01
CA GLY A 82 -5.19 -3.21 -11.75
C GLY A 82 -4.86 -4.02 -13.00
N THR A 83 -4.83 -3.40 -14.20
CA THR A 83 -4.43 -4.07 -15.44
C THR A 83 -2.92 -3.96 -15.62
N PRO A 84 -2.15 -5.06 -15.62
CA PRO A 84 -0.73 -5.04 -15.94
C PRO A 84 -0.49 -4.54 -17.37
N PHE A 85 0.64 -3.86 -17.62
CA PHE A 85 0.99 -3.39 -18.97
C PHE A 85 1.05 -4.53 -19.99
N VAL A 86 1.52 -5.69 -19.57
CA VAL A 86 1.62 -6.89 -20.41
C VAL A 86 0.27 -7.45 -20.85
N ASP A 87 -0.80 -7.15 -20.10
CA ASP A 87 -2.17 -7.59 -20.38
C ASP A 87 -2.94 -6.54 -21.20
N LEU A 88 -2.32 -5.40 -21.53
CA LEU A 88 -2.91 -4.40 -22.41
C LEU A 88 -3.18 -4.99 -23.80
N PRO A 89 -4.33 -4.66 -24.40
CA PRO A 89 -4.66 -5.16 -25.72
C PRO A 89 -3.69 -4.62 -26.77
N ASP A 90 -3.50 -5.35 -27.87
CA ASP A 90 -2.53 -5.00 -28.91
C ASP A 90 -2.85 -3.70 -29.65
N TRP A 91 -4.10 -3.24 -29.60
CA TRP A 91 -4.52 -1.97 -30.17
C TRP A 91 -4.28 -0.77 -29.24
N TRP A 92 -3.88 -1.00 -28.00
CA TRP A 92 -3.62 0.08 -27.06
C TRP A 92 -2.41 0.91 -27.52
N ILE A 93 -2.56 2.22 -27.46
CA ILE A 93 -1.58 3.20 -27.88
C ILE A 93 -1.35 4.21 -26.76
N CYS A 94 -0.19 4.85 -26.75
CA CYS A 94 0.10 5.96 -25.86
C CYS A 94 -0.95 7.07 -26.03
N PRO A 95 -1.68 7.48 -24.98
CA PRO A 95 -2.71 8.51 -25.10
C PRO A 95 -2.14 9.90 -25.42
N VAL A 96 -0.83 10.09 -25.26
CA VAL A 96 -0.14 11.35 -25.55
C VAL A 96 0.32 11.43 -27.01
N CYS A 97 1.04 10.42 -27.52
CA CYS A 97 1.64 10.46 -28.86
C CYS A 97 1.05 9.47 -29.88
N GLY A 98 0.14 8.59 -29.47
CA GLY A 98 -0.54 7.63 -30.34
C GLY A 98 0.32 6.49 -30.88
N HIS A 99 1.54 6.29 -30.37
CA HIS A 99 2.38 5.15 -30.73
C HIS A 99 2.01 3.90 -29.92
N GLU A 100 2.34 2.74 -30.48
CA GLU A 100 2.01 1.42 -29.93
C GLU A 100 2.78 1.11 -28.62
N LYS A 101 2.44 0.00 -27.97
CA LYS A 101 3.04 -0.41 -26.68
C LYS A 101 4.52 -0.81 -26.76
N ASP A 102 5.07 -1.01 -27.96
CA ASP A 102 6.42 -1.50 -28.21
C ASP A 102 7.53 -0.48 -27.87
N ILE A 103 7.21 0.81 -27.91
CA ILE A 103 8.12 1.91 -27.53
C ILE A 103 8.21 2.14 -26.02
N PHE A 104 7.42 1.43 -25.22
CA PHE A 104 7.45 1.56 -23.77
C PHE A 104 8.53 0.67 -23.16
N ILE A 105 9.18 1.19 -22.13
CA ILE A 105 10.12 0.42 -21.30
C ILE A 105 9.64 0.41 -19.85
N PRO A 106 9.93 -0.66 -19.09
CA PRO A 106 9.73 -0.63 -17.65
C PRO A 106 10.63 0.43 -17.01
N GLU A 107 10.10 1.17 -16.04
CA GLU A 107 10.85 2.08 -15.17
C GLU A 107 11.53 1.35 -14.00
#